data_AF-A0AAD1XGF9-F1
#
_entry.id   AF-A0AAD1XGF9-F1
#
_cell.length_a   1.000
_cell.length_b   1.000
_cell.length_c   1.000
_cell.angle_alpha   90.00
_cell.angle_beta   90.00
_cell.angle_gamma   90.00
#
_symmetry.space_group_name_H-M   'P 1'
#
loop_
_entity.id
_entity.type
_entity.pdbx_description
1 polymer ?
#
loop_
_entity_poly.entity_id
_entity_poly.type
_entity_poly.pdbx_seq_one_letter_code
_entity_poly.pdbx_strand_id
1 'polypeptide(L)'
;MISKPPRQQTVSLKAVRYSSTPQSESTDDTYSGPENVEDYCKTHGTKYCLDKQDNCLSLFSRIFIENATQNQERVKAIFTSNDKGIMNVIQMLKCNLCHDILQASSIVCDSCKLCYCVECQENYVIETNSNCLNECSGEFSDLHDENQKFLLKCLKFKCENAQKGCESSFKTLKDLKKHEERCDFSFRTCQYCYKKKIMKKNLQNHLVSNCKIARKCQNFPKCAYIGTRDQVETHQEDDCAFTEIYCTTCLKTILRRDKDTHSCIETLRTLLCEKQNFLDKKTSKLSKITEENSKLRIMLENMKKTLLEKCEYEGKLKREIKRVTKESMKLTSPKKSCSKGSDLVTKRQRTVDQASPSRLKRTTRGRNC
;
A
#
# COMPACT_ATOMS: atom_id res chain seq x y z
N MET A 1 -36.22 15.39 -7.17
CA MET A 1 -35.52 14.64 -8.22
C MET A 1 -35.27 13.23 -7.68
N ILE A 2 -36.02 12.24 -8.18
CA ILE A 2 -35.96 10.85 -7.67
C ILE A 2 -35.02 10.07 -8.59
N SER A 3 -33.89 9.64 -8.04
CA SER A 3 -32.84 8.86 -8.70
C SER A 3 -33.35 7.44 -8.99
N LYS A 4 -33.43 7.06 -10.27
CA LYS A 4 -33.75 5.68 -10.66
C LYS A 4 -32.60 4.73 -10.31
N PRO A 5 -32.88 3.50 -9.84
CA PRO A 5 -31.84 2.51 -9.59
C PRO A 5 -31.26 1.94 -10.91
N PRO A 6 -30.00 1.45 -10.88
CA PRO A 6 -29.31 0.98 -12.08
C PRO A 6 -29.86 -0.36 -12.57
N ARG A 7 -29.99 -0.48 -13.90
CA ARG A 7 -30.35 -1.71 -14.63
C ARG A 7 -29.37 -2.83 -14.32
N GLN A 8 -29.89 -3.96 -13.82
CA GLN A 8 -29.14 -5.21 -13.75
C GLN A 8 -28.86 -5.72 -15.17
N GLN A 9 -27.59 -6.01 -15.47
CA GLN A 9 -27.17 -6.64 -16.71
C GLN A 9 -27.45 -8.13 -16.62
N THR A 10 -28.31 -8.65 -17.51
CA THR A 10 -28.52 -10.07 -17.72
C THR A 10 -27.29 -10.68 -18.42
N VAL A 11 -26.66 -11.64 -17.75
CA VAL A 11 -25.54 -12.41 -18.32
C VAL A 11 -26.14 -13.48 -19.24
N SER A 12 -25.93 -13.32 -20.54
CA SER A 12 -26.33 -14.30 -21.56
C SER A 12 -25.36 -15.49 -21.55
N LEU A 13 -25.85 -16.65 -21.12
CA LEU A 13 -25.16 -17.93 -21.27
C LEU A 13 -25.28 -18.39 -22.73
N LYS A 14 -24.18 -18.30 -23.49
CA LYS A 14 -24.08 -18.93 -24.81
C LYS A 14 -23.83 -20.43 -24.64
N ALA A 15 -24.85 -21.23 -24.94
CA ALA A 15 -24.72 -22.68 -25.10
C ALA A 15 -23.91 -23.00 -26.36
N VAL A 16 -22.86 -23.82 -26.22
CA VAL A 16 -22.11 -24.42 -27.32
C VAL A 16 -22.97 -25.57 -27.88
N ARG A 17 -23.46 -25.43 -29.11
CA ARG A 17 -24.23 -26.49 -29.80
C ARG A 17 -23.28 -27.52 -30.41
N TYR A 18 -23.51 -28.80 -30.15
CA TYR A 18 -23.05 -29.90 -30.99
C TYR A 18 -24.21 -30.35 -31.88
N SER A 19 -23.94 -30.45 -33.17
CA SER A 19 -24.86 -30.89 -34.22
C SER A 19 -24.77 -32.41 -34.40
N SER A 20 -25.92 -33.09 -34.43
CA SER A 20 -26.04 -34.47 -34.90
C SER A 20 -27.19 -34.57 -35.90
N THR A 21 -26.86 -35.12 -37.06
CA THR A 21 -27.73 -35.46 -38.20
C THR A 21 -28.68 -36.61 -37.88
N PRO A 22 -29.87 -36.68 -38.53
CA PRO A 22 -30.83 -37.75 -38.32
C PRO A 22 -30.62 -38.91 -39.30
N GLN A 23 -30.91 -40.13 -38.86
CA GLN A 23 -31.23 -41.27 -39.73
C GLN A 23 -32.52 -41.94 -39.27
N SER A 24 -33.14 -42.57 -40.27
CA SER A 24 -34.55 -42.83 -40.52
C SER A 24 -35.12 -44.12 -39.94
N GLU A 25 -36.45 -44.17 -40.02
CA GLU A 25 -37.44 -45.18 -39.62
C GLU A 25 -37.30 -46.59 -40.21
N SER A 26 -38.12 -47.50 -39.64
CA SER A 26 -38.70 -48.80 -40.11
C SER A 26 -38.29 -49.98 -39.22
N THR A 27 -39.12 -50.97 -38.85
CA THR A 27 -40.52 -51.36 -39.13
C THR A 27 -41.06 -52.19 -37.95
N ASP A 28 -42.40 -52.31 -37.87
CA ASP A 28 -43.17 -53.19 -36.98
C ASP A 28 -42.72 -54.66 -36.98
N ASP A 29 -42.69 -55.26 -35.78
CA ASP A 29 -42.93 -56.69 -35.57
C ASP A 29 -43.51 -56.90 -34.16
N THR A 30 -44.71 -57.47 -34.09
CA THR A 30 -45.41 -57.80 -32.84
C THR A 30 -44.81 -59.08 -32.25
N TYR A 31 -43.99 -58.96 -31.20
CA TYR A 31 -43.37 -60.08 -30.49
C TYR A 31 -44.12 -60.39 -29.19
N SER A 32 -44.78 -61.55 -29.14
CA SER A 32 -45.38 -62.12 -27.93
C SER A 32 -44.27 -62.71 -27.04
N GLY A 33 -43.83 -61.95 -26.04
CA GLY A 33 -42.77 -62.36 -25.12
C GLY A 33 -43.19 -63.44 -24.11
N PRO A 34 -42.24 -64.17 -23.52
CA PRO A 34 -42.53 -65.23 -22.54
C PRO A 34 -43.08 -64.64 -21.24
N GLU A 35 -44.08 -65.32 -20.66
CA GLU A 35 -44.80 -64.90 -19.44
C GLU A 35 -43.93 -64.85 -18.17
N ASN A 36 -42.64 -65.22 -18.22
CA ASN A 36 -41.74 -65.09 -17.09
C ASN A 36 -40.31 -64.68 -17.50
N VAL A 37 -40.04 -63.38 -17.39
CA VAL A 37 -38.77 -62.72 -17.75
C VAL A 37 -37.62 -63.11 -16.81
N GLU A 38 -37.95 -63.56 -15.59
CA GLU A 38 -36.97 -63.84 -14.54
C GLU A 38 -36.14 -65.10 -14.84
N ASP A 39 -36.76 -66.11 -15.45
CA ASP A 39 -36.07 -67.35 -15.82
C ASP A 39 -35.25 -67.21 -17.12
N TYR A 40 -35.66 -66.33 -18.03
CA TYR A 40 -34.93 -66.02 -19.27
C TYR A 40 -33.57 -65.33 -18.97
N CYS A 41 -33.55 -64.43 -17.99
CA CYS A 41 -32.33 -63.75 -17.55
C CYS A 41 -31.35 -64.69 -16.84
N LYS A 42 -31.85 -65.72 -16.13
CA LYS A 42 -31.01 -66.73 -15.47
C LYS A 42 -30.30 -67.65 -16.47
N THR A 43 -30.90 -67.91 -17.63
CA THR A 43 -30.36 -68.85 -18.63
C THR A 43 -29.38 -68.21 -19.61
N HIS A 44 -29.55 -66.93 -19.96
CA HIS A 44 -28.76 -66.30 -21.03
C HIS A 44 -27.72 -65.27 -20.59
N GLY A 45 -27.63 -64.98 -19.30
CA GLY A 45 -26.63 -64.06 -18.73
C GLY A 45 -26.93 -62.58 -19.05
N THR A 46 -26.58 -61.70 -18.11
CA THR A 46 -26.92 -60.26 -18.12
C THR A 46 -26.40 -59.46 -19.32
N LYS A 47 -25.49 -60.03 -20.10
CA LYS A 47 -24.91 -59.38 -21.29
C LYS A 47 -25.89 -59.29 -22.45
N TYR A 48 -26.87 -60.20 -22.54
CA TYR A 48 -27.84 -60.25 -23.64
C TYR A 48 -29.02 -59.26 -23.46
N CYS A 49 -29.24 -58.77 -22.24
CA CYS A 49 -30.33 -57.85 -21.92
C CYS A 49 -30.03 -56.37 -22.24
N LEU A 50 -28.79 -56.03 -22.60
CA LEU A 50 -28.37 -54.64 -22.87
C LEU A 50 -28.70 -54.17 -24.30
N ASP A 51 -29.02 -55.07 -25.22
CA ASP A 51 -29.18 -54.76 -26.66
C ASP A 51 -30.63 -54.56 -27.12
N LYS A 52 -31.65 -54.61 -26.23
CA LYS A 52 -33.05 -54.28 -26.59
C LYS A 52 -33.62 -53.21 -25.66
N GLN A 53 -33.96 -52.05 -26.24
CA GLN A 53 -33.81 -50.75 -25.58
C GLN A 53 -35.05 -50.09 -24.97
N ASP A 54 -36.24 -50.72 -24.94
CA ASP A 54 -37.46 -49.95 -24.60
C ASP A 54 -38.18 -50.31 -23.29
N ASN A 55 -37.74 -51.33 -22.54
CA ASN A 55 -38.40 -51.71 -21.27
C ASN A 55 -37.49 -51.73 -20.03
N CYS A 56 -36.23 -51.31 -20.15
CA CYS A 56 -35.28 -51.35 -19.04
C CYS A 56 -35.33 -50.14 -18.10
N LEU A 57 -36.05 -49.05 -18.39
CA LEU A 57 -36.09 -47.87 -17.50
C LEU A 57 -36.82 -48.12 -16.17
N SER A 58 -37.86 -48.96 -16.15
CA SER A 58 -38.55 -49.34 -14.90
C SER A 58 -37.72 -50.33 -14.06
N LEU A 59 -36.95 -51.19 -14.73
CA LEU A 59 -36.02 -52.14 -14.12
C LEU A 59 -34.71 -51.49 -13.66
N PHE A 60 -34.20 -50.49 -14.38
CA PHE A 60 -33.05 -49.68 -13.94
C PHE A 60 -33.40 -48.87 -12.70
N SER A 61 -34.60 -48.28 -12.66
CA SER A 61 -35.12 -47.64 -11.45
C SER A 61 -35.19 -48.63 -10.28
N ARG A 62 -35.77 -49.83 -10.48
CA ARG A 62 -35.90 -50.85 -9.43
C ARG A 62 -34.57 -51.44 -8.94
N ILE A 63 -33.62 -51.72 -9.83
CA ILE A 63 -32.28 -52.23 -9.46
C ILE A 63 -31.46 -51.15 -8.73
N PHE A 64 -31.69 -49.86 -9.02
CA PHE A 64 -31.10 -48.76 -8.26
C PHE A 64 -31.72 -48.60 -6.86
N ILE A 65 -33.00 -48.97 -6.71
CA ILE A 65 -33.80 -48.77 -5.49
C ILE A 65 -33.50 -49.83 -4.41
N GLU A 66 -33.11 -51.07 -4.77
CA GLU A 66 -33.00 -52.16 -3.78
C GLU A 66 -31.60 -52.38 -3.16
N ASN A 67 -30.56 -51.67 -3.59
CA ASN A 67 -29.18 -51.95 -3.11
C ASN A 67 -28.29 -50.70 -2.91
N ALA A 68 -28.85 -49.61 -2.36
CA ALA A 68 -28.14 -48.33 -2.22
C ALA A 68 -26.90 -48.37 -1.30
N THR A 69 -26.79 -49.32 -0.37
CA THR A 69 -25.62 -49.47 0.52
C THR A 69 -24.48 -50.27 -0.10
N GLN A 70 -24.75 -51.28 -0.94
CA GLN A 70 -23.71 -52.03 -1.68
C GLN A 70 -23.26 -51.34 -2.97
N ASN A 71 -24.06 -50.43 -3.53
CA ASN A 71 -23.77 -49.79 -4.82
C ASN A 71 -23.02 -48.45 -4.74
N GLN A 72 -22.55 -48.00 -3.57
CA GLN A 72 -21.80 -46.74 -3.47
C GLN A 72 -20.59 -46.67 -4.41
N GLU A 73 -19.86 -47.76 -4.58
CA GLU A 73 -18.70 -47.81 -5.49
C GLU A 73 -19.11 -47.91 -6.96
N ARG A 74 -20.20 -48.61 -7.27
CA ARG A 74 -20.76 -48.68 -8.62
C ARG A 74 -21.38 -47.38 -9.09
N VAL A 75 -22.06 -46.65 -8.21
CA VAL A 75 -22.56 -45.30 -8.49
C VAL A 75 -21.39 -44.36 -8.79
N LYS A 76 -20.32 -44.38 -7.99
CA LYS A 76 -19.08 -43.63 -8.29
C LYS A 76 -18.45 -44.03 -9.64
N ALA A 77 -18.51 -45.30 -10.04
CA ALA A 77 -18.00 -45.80 -11.32
C ALA A 77 -18.87 -45.39 -12.54
N ILE A 78 -20.20 -45.29 -12.37
CA ILE A 78 -21.12 -44.84 -13.42
C ILE A 78 -20.98 -43.33 -13.64
N PHE A 79 -20.83 -42.55 -12.57
CA PHE A 79 -20.54 -41.11 -12.65
C PHE A 79 -19.16 -40.77 -13.28
N THR A 80 -18.30 -41.76 -13.52
CA THR A 80 -16.97 -41.54 -14.10
C THR A 80 -16.84 -42.00 -15.57
N SER A 81 -17.86 -42.64 -16.17
CA SER A 81 -17.72 -43.29 -17.48
C SER A 81 -18.83 -43.03 -18.52
N ASN A 82 -19.96 -42.41 -18.15
CA ASN A 82 -21.09 -42.25 -19.10
C ASN A 82 -21.84 -40.90 -18.95
N ASP A 83 -21.50 -39.93 -19.80
CA ASP A 83 -22.10 -38.58 -19.80
C ASP A 83 -23.63 -38.60 -19.93
N LYS A 84 -24.21 -39.57 -20.65
CA LYS A 84 -25.67 -39.70 -20.81
C LYS A 84 -26.38 -40.04 -19.48
N GLY A 85 -25.78 -40.93 -18.68
CA GLY A 85 -26.35 -41.33 -17.39
C GLY A 85 -26.37 -40.17 -16.39
N ILE A 86 -25.30 -39.38 -16.38
CA ILE A 86 -25.19 -38.19 -15.52
C ILE A 86 -26.24 -37.14 -15.90
N MET A 87 -26.43 -36.90 -17.19
CA MET A 87 -27.44 -35.93 -17.66
C MET A 87 -28.86 -36.34 -17.28
N ASN A 88 -29.19 -37.63 -17.32
CA ASN A 88 -30.50 -38.13 -16.86
C ASN A 88 -30.68 -37.92 -15.36
N VAL A 89 -29.67 -38.20 -14.54
CA VAL A 89 -29.73 -37.94 -13.09
C VAL A 89 -29.86 -36.44 -12.82
N ILE A 90 -29.11 -35.59 -13.51
CA ILE A 90 -29.25 -34.13 -13.39
C ILE A 90 -30.68 -33.72 -13.76
N GLN A 91 -31.26 -34.26 -14.82
CA GLN A 91 -32.62 -33.94 -15.24
C GLN A 91 -33.67 -34.34 -14.19
N MET A 92 -33.49 -35.47 -13.51
CA MET A 92 -34.36 -35.89 -12.40
C MET A 92 -34.21 -35.00 -11.15
N LEU A 93 -33.03 -34.38 -10.97
CA LEU A 93 -32.72 -33.50 -9.85
C LEU A 93 -32.95 -32.02 -10.18
N LYS A 94 -33.61 -31.69 -11.29
CA LYS A 94 -33.93 -30.30 -11.64
C LYS A 94 -35.19 -29.82 -10.93
N CYS A 95 -35.14 -28.60 -10.42
CA CYS A 95 -36.33 -27.86 -10.01
C CYS A 95 -37.15 -27.50 -11.24
N ASN A 96 -38.44 -27.80 -11.22
CA ASN A 96 -39.35 -27.51 -12.33
C ASN A 96 -39.61 -26.00 -12.56
N LEU A 97 -39.26 -25.14 -11.60
CA LEU A 97 -39.42 -23.68 -11.70
C LEU A 97 -38.15 -22.96 -12.17
N CYS A 98 -37.03 -23.14 -11.46
CA CYS A 98 -35.78 -22.46 -11.82
C CYS A 98 -34.93 -23.20 -12.86
N HIS A 99 -35.30 -24.45 -13.19
CA HIS A 99 -34.57 -25.36 -14.08
C HIS A 99 -33.11 -25.66 -13.68
N ASP A 100 -32.72 -25.28 -12.46
CA ASP A 100 -31.43 -25.58 -11.83
C ASP A 100 -31.55 -26.84 -10.94
N ILE A 101 -30.42 -27.35 -10.45
CA ILE A 101 -30.40 -28.51 -9.55
C ILE A 101 -31.09 -28.14 -8.22
N LEU A 102 -31.91 -29.04 -7.70
CA LEU A 102 -32.62 -28.90 -6.43
C LEU A 102 -31.65 -28.51 -5.30
N GLN A 103 -32.06 -27.52 -4.51
CA GLN A 103 -31.34 -27.12 -3.30
C GLN A 103 -31.55 -28.14 -2.17
N ALA A 104 -30.81 -27.99 -1.07
CA ALA A 104 -30.89 -28.91 0.07
C ALA A 104 -32.30 -28.99 0.69
N SER A 105 -33.07 -27.91 0.62
CA SER A 105 -34.50 -27.87 0.92
C SER A 105 -35.30 -27.99 -0.37
N SER A 106 -35.83 -29.19 -0.60
CA SER A 106 -36.63 -29.53 -1.78
C SER A 106 -37.92 -30.21 -1.37
N ILE A 107 -39.00 -29.88 -2.07
CA ILE A 107 -40.35 -30.41 -1.86
C ILE A 107 -40.87 -31.04 -3.14
N VAL A 108 -41.80 -31.98 -2.99
CA VAL A 108 -42.46 -32.67 -4.11
C VAL A 108 -43.95 -32.45 -3.99
N CYS A 109 -44.60 -32.17 -5.12
CA CYS A 109 -46.05 -32.14 -5.16
C CYS A 109 -46.59 -33.58 -5.20
N ASP A 110 -47.43 -33.94 -4.23
CA ASP A 110 -47.91 -35.32 -4.10
C ASP A 110 -48.81 -35.76 -5.26
N SER A 111 -49.47 -34.82 -5.95
CA SER A 111 -50.34 -35.12 -7.10
C SER A 111 -49.59 -35.29 -8.42
N CYS A 112 -48.71 -34.34 -8.79
CA CYS A 112 -48.03 -34.36 -10.10
C CYS A 112 -46.59 -34.87 -10.05
N LYS A 113 -46.06 -35.16 -8.86
CA LYS A 113 -44.68 -35.64 -8.62
C LYS A 113 -43.58 -34.72 -9.15
N LEU A 114 -43.89 -33.46 -9.43
CA LEU A 114 -42.89 -32.45 -9.77
C LEU A 114 -42.14 -32.00 -8.53
N CYS A 115 -40.84 -31.74 -8.71
CA CYS A 115 -39.93 -31.38 -7.62
C CYS A 115 -39.56 -29.89 -7.71
N TYR A 116 -39.46 -29.25 -6.55
CA TYR A 116 -39.19 -27.82 -6.44
C TYR A 116 -38.17 -27.53 -5.32
N CYS A 117 -37.37 -26.48 -5.49
CA CYS A 117 -36.71 -25.86 -4.35
C CYS A 117 -37.77 -25.14 -3.50
N VAL A 118 -37.67 -25.22 -2.17
CA VAL A 118 -38.63 -24.56 -1.27
C VAL A 118 -38.77 -23.07 -1.60
N GLU A 119 -37.66 -22.34 -1.69
CA GLU A 119 -37.66 -20.90 -2.03
C GLU A 119 -38.32 -20.61 -3.40
N CYS A 120 -38.15 -21.50 -4.39
CA CYS A 120 -38.76 -21.29 -5.70
C CYS A 120 -40.27 -21.46 -5.66
N GLN A 121 -40.76 -22.46 -4.93
CA GLN A 121 -42.18 -22.72 -4.80
C GLN A 121 -42.87 -21.61 -3.99
N GLU A 122 -42.29 -21.16 -2.88
CA GLU A 122 -42.84 -20.07 -2.08
C GLU A 122 -42.99 -18.79 -2.91
N ASN A 123 -41.96 -18.42 -3.67
CA ASN A 123 -42.01 -17.24 -4.56
C ASN A 123 -43.08 -17.41 -5.66
N TYR A 124 -43.20 -18.60 -6.24
CA TYR A 124 -44.21 -18.88 -7.26
C TYR A 124 -45.64 -18.73 -6.72
N VAL A 125 -45.90 -19.23 -5.50
CA VAL A 125 -47.20 -19.08 -4.82
C VAL A 125 -47.52 -17.61 -4.59
N ILE A 126 -46.54 -16.82 -4.13
CA ILE A 126 -46.71 -15.38 -3.91
C ILE A 126 -47.04 -14.65 -5.22
N GLU A 127 -46.37 -14.99 -6.32
CA GLU A 127 -46.51 -14.30 -7.60
C GLU A 127 -47.79 -14.68 -8.37
N THR A 128 -48.17 -15.96 -8.33
CA THR A 128 -49.25 -16.50 -9.17
C THR A 128 -50.52 -16.81 -8.41
N ASN A 129 -50.47 -16.83 -7.08
CA ASN A 129 -51.53 -17.35 -6.20
C ASN A 129 -51.93 -18.80 -6.54
N SER A 130 -51.05 -19.55 -7.22
CA SER A 130 -51.23 -20.96 -7.55
C SER A 130 -50.23 -21.81 -6.76
N ASN A 131 -50.70 -22.93 -6.22
CA ASN A 131 -49.88 -23.81 -5.40
C ASN A 131 -48.83 -24.58 -6.22
N CYS A 132 -49.11 -24.91 -7.48
CA CYS A 132 -48.27 -25.77 -8.30
C CYS A 132 -48.23 -25.33 -9.77
N LEU A 133 -47.13 -25.61 -10.48
CA LEU A 133 -46.95 -25.24 -11.89
C LEU A 133 -48.01 -25.85 -12.82
N ASN A 134 -48.48 -27.06 -12.51
CA ASN A 134 -49.53 -27.75 -13.28
C ASN A 134 -50.95 -27.44 -12.75
N GLU A 135 -51.10 -26.43 -11.89
CA GLU A 135 -52.38 -26.04 -11.28
C GLU A 135 -53.12 -27.18 -10.55
N CYS A 136 -52.40 -28.23 -10.14
CA CYS A 136 -53.00 -29.33 -9.40
C CYS A 136 -53.20 -28.95 -7.92
N SER A 137 -54.24 -29.50 -7.30
CA SER A 137 -54.58 -29.32 -5.88
C SER A 137 -53.73 -30.13 -4.89
N GLY A 138 -52.55 -30.59 -5.32
CA GLY A 138 -51.69 -31.46 -4.51
C GLY A 138 -51.01 -30.72 -3.37
N GLU A 139 -50.90 -31.40 -2.22
CA GLU A 139 -50.08 -30.94 -1.11
C GLU A 139 -48.59 -31.11 -1.42
N PHE A 140 -47.75 -30.37 -0.70
CA PHE A 140 -46.30 -30.45 -0.80
C PHE A 140 -45.75 -31.20 0.41
N SER A 141 -45.03 -32.28 0.12
CA SER A 141 -44.27 -33.01 1.11
C SER A 141 -42.77 -32.70 0.95
N ASP A 142 -42.03 -32.78 2.06
CA ASP A 142 -40.57 -32.80 1.99
C ASP A 142 -40.15 -33.92 1.05
N LEU A 143 -39.09 -33.70 0.26
CA LEU A 143 -38.58 -34.76 -0.61
C LEU A 143 -38.18 -35.96 0.26
N HIS A 144 -39.02 -37.00 0.33
CA HIS A 144 -38.81 -38.17 1.18
C HIS A 144 -37.93 -39.23 0.54
N ASP A 145 -37.63 -39.09 -0.76
CA ASP A 145 -36.78 -40.05 -1.47
C ASP A 145 -35.33 -39.92 -0.99
N GLU A 146 -34.96 -40.78 -0.04
CA GLU A 146 -33.60 -40.89 0.50
C GLU A 146 -32.57 -41.14 -0.60
N ASN A 147 -32.95 -41.76 -1.73
CA ASN A 147 -32.06 -41.92 -2.88
C ASN A 147 -31.78 -40.59 -3.57
N GLN A 148 -32.81 -39.73 -3.76
CA GLN A 148 -32.58 -38.40 -4.33
C GLN A 148 -31.76 -37.52 -3.39
N LYS A 149 -32.03 -37.55 -2.07
CA LYS A 149 -31.16 -36.88 -1.08
C LYS A 149 -29.73 -37.39 -1.15
N PHE A 150 -29.55 -38.71 -1.29
CA PHE A 150 -28.24 -39.33 -1.41
C PHE A 150 -27.52 -38.92 -2.70
N LEU A 151 -28.24 -38.89 -3.83
CA LEU A 151 -27.71 -38.44 -5.12
C LEU A 151 -27.29 -36.96 -5.04
N LEU A 152 -28.12 -36.08 -4.48
CA LEU A 152 -27.78 -34.67 -4.23
C LEU A 152 -26.53 -34.53 -3.35
N LYS A 153 -26.39 -35.37 -2.32
CA LYS A 153 -25.17 -35.41 -1.46
C LYS A 153 -23.93 -35.92 -2.19
N CYS A 154 -24.10 -36.77 -3.21
CA CYS A 154 -23.01 -37.33 -4.00
C CYS A 154 -22.53 -36.39 -5.12
N LEU A 155 -23.37 -35.43 -5.53
CA LEU A 155 -22.97 -34.43 -6.50
C LEU A 155 -21.83 -33.58 -5.94
N LYS A 156 -20.72 -33.56 -6.69
CA LYS A 156 -19.58 -32.69 -6.43
C LYS A 156 -19.42 -31.76 -7.63
N PHE A 157 -19.51 -30.47 -7.36
CA PHE A 157 -19.30 -29.43 -8.34
C PHE A 157 -17.82 -29.09 -8.41
N LYS A 158 -17.22 -29.18 -9.60
CA LYS A 158 -15.84 -28.74 -9.83
C LYS A 158 -15.85 -27.31 -10.33
N CYS A 159 -14.84 -26.52 -9.98
CA CYS A 159 -14.67 -25.18 -10.52
C CYS A 159 -14.49 -25.22 -12.05
N GLU A 160 -15.09 -24.27 -12.78
CA GLU A 160 -14.87 -24.11 -14.23
C GLU A 160 -13.37 -23.93 -14.60
N ASN A 161 -12.56 -23.43 -13.66
CA ASN A 161 -11.12 -23.26 -13.83
C ASN A 161 -10.30 -24.52 -13.48
N ALA A 162 -10.92 -25.69 -13.34
CA ALA A 162 -10.22 -26.95 -13.07
C ALA A 162 -9.15 -27.26 -14.12
N GLN A 163 -9.45 -26.97 -15.39
CA GLN A 163 -8.50 -27.13 -16.50
C GLN A 163 -7.24 -26.25 -16.38
N LYS A 164 -7.28 -25.23 -15.52
CA LYS A 164 -6.18 -24.29 -15.27
C LYS A 164 -5.42 -24.59 -13.97
N GLY A 165 -5.80 -25.68 -13.28
CA GLY A 165 -5.18 -26.12 -12.03
C GLY A 165 -6.00 -25.85 -10.76
N CYS A 166 -7.26 -25.44 -10.86
CA CYS A 166 -8.11 -25.33 -9.67
C CYS A 166 -8.69 -26.71 -9.27
N GLU A 167 -8.14 -27.31 -8.21
CA GLU A 167 -8.59 -28.64 -7.75
C GLU A 167 -9.78 -28.59 -6.78
N SER A 168 -10.34 -27.40 -6.52
CA SER A 168 -11.44 -27.23 -5.58
C SER A 168 -12.73 -27.91 -6.08
N SER A 169 -13.37 -28.66 -5.19
CA SER A 169 -14.68 -29.27 -5.40
C SER A 169 -15.64 -28.91 -4.28
N PHE A 170 -16.90 -28.68 -4.61
CA PHE A 170 -17.93 -28.18 -3.70
C PHE A 170 -19.13 -29.13 -3.64
N LYS A 171 -19.79 -29.19 -2.49
CA LYS A 171 -21.03 -29.97 -2.31
C LYS A 171 -22.27 -29.23 -2.75
N THR A 172 -22.22 -27.89 -2.78
CA THR A 172 -23.36 -27.05 -3.13
C THR A 172 -22.99 -26.06 -4.25
N LEU A 173 -23.96 -25.72 -5.09
CA LEU A 173 -23.81 -24.67 -6.11
C LEU A 173 -23.54 -23.29 -5.50
N LYS A 174 -24.09 -23.02 -4.31
CA LYS A 174 -23.88 -21.75 -3.59
C LYS A 174 -22.40 -21.57 -3.20
N ASP A 175 -21.75 -22.63 -2.73
CA ASP A 175 -20.33 -22.57 -2.38
C ASP A 175 -19.44 -22.48 -3.63
N LEU A 176 -19.82 -23.16 -4.72
CA LEU A 176 -19.16 -23.01 -6.02
C LEU A 176 -19.21 -21.55 -6.49
N LYS A 177 -20.38 -20.91 -6.51
CA LYS A 177 -20.54 -19.51 -6.94
C LYS A 177 -19.68 -18.56 -6.09
N LYS A 178 -19.69 -18.71 -4.75
CA LYS A 178 -18.83 -17.94 -3.85
C LYS A 178 -17.35 -18.16 -4.12
N HIS A 179 -16.95 -19.40 -4.44
CA HIS A 179 -15.58 -19.70 -4.81
C HIS A 179 -15.20 -19.04 -6.13
N GLU A 180 -16.04 -19.10 -7.16
CA GLU A 180 -15.73 -18.55 -8.49
C GLU A 180 -15.47 -17.03 -8.45
N GLU A 181 -16.17 -16.29 -7.60
CA GLU A 181 -15.90 -14.87 -7.34
C GLU A 181 -14.47 -14.63 -6.81
N ARG A 182 -13.93 -15.59 -6.04
CA ARG A 182 -12.66 -15.50 -5.33
C ARG A 182 -11.56 -16.38 -5.91
N CYS A 183 -11.84 -17.22 -6.90
CA CYS A 183 -10.95 -18.25 -7.41
C CYS A 183 -9.64 -17.65 -7.93
N ASP A 184 -8.52 -18.13 -7.42
CA ASP A 184 -7.19 -17.65 -7.81
C ASP A 184 -6.81 -18.01 -9.26
N PHE A 185 -7.49 -18.99 -9.84
CA PHE A 185 -7.34 -19.41 -11.22
C PHE A 185 -8.30 -18.70 -12.19
N SER A 186 -9.19 -17.86 -11.67
CA SER A 186 -10.04 -17.00 -12.50
C SER A 186 -9.21 -15.97 -13.26
N PHE A 187 -9.66 -15.58 -14.45
CA PHE A 187 -9.04 -14.49 -15.19
C PHE A 187 -9.67 -13.16 -14.79
N ARG A 188 -8.82 -12.17 -14.51
CA ARG A 188 -9.21 -10.78 -14.32
C ARG A 188 -8.54 -9.93 -15.39
N THR A 189 -9.26 -8.94 -15.89
CA THR A 189 -8.68 -7.92 -16.76
C THR A 189 -7.86 -6.97 -15.90
N CYS A 190 -6.60 -6.73 -16.27
CA CYS A 190 -5.78 -5.75 -15.56
C CYS A 190 -6.42 -4.36 -15.65
N GLN A 191 -6.65 -3.72 -14.50
CA GLN A 191 -7.30 -2.41 -14.39
C GLN A 191 -6.51 -1.25 -15.01
N TYR A 192 -5.22 -1.43 -15.31
CA TYR A 192 -4.40 -0.39 -15.92
C TYR A 192 -4.22 -0.61 -17.41
N CYS A 193 -3.83 -1.82 -17.82
CA CYS A 193 -3.54 -2.09 -19.23
C CYS A 193 -4.77 -2.51 -20.05
N TYR A 194 -5.90 -2.84 -19.41
CA TYR A 194 -7.23 -3.22 -19.95
C TYR A 194 -7.29 -4.31 -21.05
N LYS A 195 -6.16 -4.65 -21.68
CA LYS A 195 -6.06 -5.56 -22.82
C LYS A 195 -5.66 -6.97 -22.42
N LYS A 196 -5.00 -7.13 -21.26
CA LYS A 196 -4.50 -8.43 -20.80
C LYS A 196 -5.46 -9.04 -19.78
N LYS A 197 -5.98 -10.23 -20.11
CA LYS A 197 -6.61 -11.14 -19.14
C LYS A 197 -5.50 -11.91 -18.42
N ILE A 198 -5.48 -11.81 -17.11
CA ILE A 198 -4.40 -12.34 -16.27
C ILE A 198 -5.04 -13.17 -15.18
N MET A 199 -4.46 -14.32 -14.90
CA MET A 199 -4.92 -15.18 -13.82
C MET A 199 -4.78 -14.44 -12.48
N LYS A 200 -5.79 -14.48 -11.62
CA LYS A 200 -5.82 -13.70 -10.37
C LYS A 200 -4.59 -13.93 -9.50
N LYS A 201 -4.11 -15.18 -9.38
CA LYS A 201 -2.86 -15.51 -8.66
C LYS A 201 -1.61 -14.81 -9.21
N ASN A 202 -1.60 -14.52 -10.52
CA ASN A 202 -0.49 -13.85 -11.22
C ASN A 202 -0.71 -12.34 -11.36
N LEU A 203 -1.86 -11.81 -10.92
CA LEU A 203 -2.21 -10.40 -11.09
C LEU A 203 -1.23 -9.50 -10.33
N GLN A 204 -0.87 -9.86 -9.10
CA GLN A 204 0.07 -9.06 -8.30
C GLN A 204 1.46 -9.00 -8.95
N ASN A 205 2.00 -10.14 -9.40
CA ASN A 205 3.28 -10.15 -10.10
C ASN A 205 3.20 -9.37 -11.43
N HIS A 206 2.06 -9.43 -12.13
CA HIS A 206 1.87 -8.58 -13.29
C HIS A 206 1.93 -7.10 -12.94
N LEU A 207 1.20 -6.66 -11.91
CA LEU A 207 1.16 -5.27 -11.49
C LEU A 207 2.53 -4.75 -11.05
N VAL A 208 3.33 -5.58 -10.37
CA VAL A 208 4.66 -5.20 -9.85
C VAL A 208 5.75 -5.21 -10.92
N SER A 209 5.73 -6.18 -11.84
CA SER A 209 6.88 -6.50 -12.70
C SER A 209 6.60 -6.44 -14.20
N ASN A 210 5.37 -6.69 -14.65
CA ASN A 210 5.07 -6.93 -16.07
C ASN A 210 4.07 -5.93 -16.69
N CYS A 211 3.44 -5.08 -15.88
CA CYS A 211 2.50 -4.08 -16.36
C CYS A 211 3.28 -2.89 -16.93
N LYS A 212 3.01 -2.54 -18.19
CA LYS A 212 3.66 -1.38 -18.83
C LYS A 212 3.15 -0.03 -18.32
N ILE A 213 1.96 -0.03 -17.71
CA ILE A 213 1.24 1.19 -17.29
C ILE A 213 1.31 1.38 -15.77
N ALA A 214 1.12 0.29 -15.02
CA ALA A 214 1.20 0.36 -13.57
C ALA A 214 2.67 0.51 -13.11
N ARG A 215 2.87 1.32 -12.08
CA ARG A 215 4.14 1.51 -11.38
C ARG A 215 3.92 1.25 -9.91
N LYS A 216 4.95 0.70 -9.27
CA LYS A 216 5.01 0.55 -7.81
C LYS A 216 5.61 1.81 -7.18
N CYS A 217 5.18 2.12 -5.96
CA CYS A 217 5.84 3.13 -5.13
C CYS A 217 7.35 2.82 -4.98
N GLN A 218 8.21 3.85 -4.96
CA GLN A 218 9.67 3.64 -4.77
C GLN A 218 9.99 3.01 -3.41
N ASN A 219 9.12 3.17 -2.41
CA ASN A 219 9.26 2.58 -1.08
C ASN A 219 8.76 1.12 -1.00
N PHE A 220 8.52 0.44 -2.13
CA PHE A 220 8.17 -0.98 -2.14
C PHE A 220 9.33 -1.85 -1.61
N PRO A 221 9.10 -2.87 -0.76
CA PRO A 221 7.80 -3.44 -0.38
C PRO A 221 7.13 -2.80 0.85
N LYS A 222 7.77 -1.82 1.50
CA LYS A 222 7.21 -1.17 2.70
C LYS A 222 5.89 -0.45 2.39
N CYS A 223 5.82 0.17 1.21
CA CYS A 223 4.59 0.69 0.65
C CYS A 223 4.09 -0.21 -0.49
N ALA A 224 2.92 -0.84 -0.31
CA ALA A 224 2.31 -1.72 -1.32
C ALA A 224 1.51 -0.97 -2.40
N TYR A 225 1.58 0.37 -2.44
CA TYR A 225 0.84 1.18 -3.40
C TYR A 225 1.32 0.92 -4.84
N ILE A 226 0.36 0.68 -5.73
CA ILE A 226 0.55 0.52 -7.17
C ILE A 226 -0.49 1.40 -7.87
N GLY A 227 -0.05 2.19 -8.84
CA GLY A 227 -0.90 3.12 -9.59
C GLY A 227 -0.37 3.37 -10.99
N THR A 228 -0.99 4.27 -11.74
CA THR A 228 -0.32 4.88 -12.92
C THR A 228 0.90 5.69 -12.47
N ARG A 229 1.72 6.15 -13.42
CA ARG A 229 2.86 7.02 -13.12
C ARG A 229 2.43 8.23 -12.28
N ASP A 230 1.47 9.01 -12.77
CA ASP A 230 1.00 10.23 -12.13
C ASP A 230 0.42 9.95 -10.73
N GLN A 231 -0.35 8.85 -10.59
CA GLN A 231 -0.88 8.42 -9.29
C GLN A 231 0.21 8.06 -8.28
N VAL A 232 1.29 7.42 -8.74
CA VAL A 232 2.43 7.09 -7.88
C VAL A 232 3.19 8.35 -7.49
N GLU A 233 3.40 9.29 -8.40
CA GLU A 233 4.04 10.57 -8.12
C GLU A 233 3.24 11.36 -7.05
N THR A 234 1.93 11.53 -7.24
CA THR A 234 1.05 12.15 -6.24
C THR A 234 1.07 11.40 -4.91
N HIS A 235 1.00 10.07 -4.92
CA HIS A 235 1.10 9.28 -3.71
C HIS A 235 2.42 9.52 -2.96
N GLN A 236 3.54 9.62 -3.67
CA GLN A 236 4.85 9.84 -3.05
C GLN A 236 4.98 11.23 -2.42
N GLU A 237 4.39 12.24 -3.05
CA GLU A 237 4.38 13.63 -2.59
C GLU A 237 3.44 13.85 -1.41
N ASP A 238 2.26 13.20 -1.40
CA ASP A 238 1.19 13.56 -0.48
C ASP A 238 0.86 12.48 0.56
N ASP A 239 0.87 11.20 0.15
CA ASP A 239 0.24 10.13 0.94
C ASP A 239 1.20 9.06 1.47
N CYS A 240 2.41 8.98 0.93
CA CYS A 240 3.30 7.88 1.25
C CYS A 240 3.87 8.06 2.66
N ALA A 241 3.36 7.23 3.57
CA ALA A 241 3.80 7.10 4.97
C ALA A 241 5.32 6.89 5.13
N PHE A 242 5.98 6.36 4.10
CA PHE A 242 7.41 6.04 4.08
C PHE A 242 8.25 7.06 3.32
N THR A 243 7.66 8.13 2.78
CA THR A 243 8.42 9.24 2.22
C THR A 243 9.13 9.98 3.35
N GLU A 244 10.42 10.24 3.14
CA GLU A 244 11.21 11.10 3.99
C GLU A 244 10.77 12.55 3.84
N ILE A 245 10.45 13.19 4.94
CA ILE A 245 10.08 14.60 5.03
C ILE A 245 11.04 15.34 5.96
N TYR A 246 11.20 16.63 5.72
CA TYR A 246 12.07 17.47 6.53
C TYR A 246 11.29 18.09 7.69
N CYS A 247 11.73 17.84 8.93
CA CYS A 247 11.17 18.52 10.10
C CYS A 247 11.70 19.96 10.15
N THR A 248 10.81 20.94 9.98
CA THR A 248 11.19 22.38 9.99
C THR A 248 11.66 22.88 11.35
N THR A 249 11.31 22.20 12.44
CA THR A 249 11.68 22.60 13.80
C THR A 249 13.09 22.14 14.19
N CYS A 250 13.40 20.86 13.98
CA CYS A 250 14.67 20.27 14.41
C CYS A 250 15.66 20.03 13.25
N LEU A 251 15.24 20.32 12.01
CA LEU A 251 16.05 20.21 10.79
C LEU A 251 16.51 18.78 10.45
N LYS A 252 15.82 17.76 10.99
CA LYS A 252 16.07 16.34 10.69
C LYS A 252 15.11 15.79 9.65
N THR A 253 15.61 14.86 8.85
CA THR A 253 14.80 14.01 7.97
C THR A 253 14.09 12.94 8.81
N ILE A 254 12.78 12.82 8.65
CA ILE A 254 11.93 11.83 9.34
C ILE A 254 10.97 11.18 8.35
N LEU A 255 10.42 10.02 8.66
CA LEU A 255 9.36 9.44 7.82
C LEU A 255 8.04 10.17 8.06
N ARG A 256 7.23 10.34 7.01
CA ARG A 256 5.93 11.02 7.09
C ARG A 256 5.02 10.44 8.18
N ARG A 257 4.98 9.11 8.34
CA ARG A 257 4.19 8.43 9.38
C ARG A 257 4.61 8.78 10.82
N ASP A 258 5.87 9.17 10.99
CA ASP A 258 6.45 9.49 12.29
C ASP A 258 6.34 10.99 12.58
N LYS A 259 5.71 11.79 11.69
CA LYS A 259 5.58 13.24 11.84
C LYS A 259 4.92 13.65 13.16
N ASP A 260 3.85 12.95 13.54
CA ASP A 260 3.06 13.30 14.73
C ASP A 260 3.69 12.76 16.03
N THR A 261 4.53 11.73 15.93
CA THR A 261 5.24 11.13 17.08
C THR A 261 6.68 11.65 17.22
N HIS A 262 7.17 12.41 16.24
CA HIS A 262 8.52 12.93 16.24
C HIS A 262 8.72 14.01 17.30
N SER A 263 9.42 13.64 18.38
CA SER A 263 9.84 14.60 19.40
C SER A 263 11.10 15.34 18.96
N CYS A 264 10.94 16.65 18.72
CA CYS A 264 12.07 17.54 18.45
C CYS A 264 12.94 17.80 19.69
N ILE A 265 12.46 17.42 20.89
CA ILE A 265 13.01 17.87 22.18
C ILE A 265 14.48 17.47 22.32
N GLU A 266 14.83 16.21 22.04
CA GLU A 266 16.21 15.73 22.18
C GLU A 266 17.15 16.43 21.20
N THR A 267 16.73 16.57 19.94
CA THR A 267 17.52 17.26 18.92
C THR A 267 17.73 18.73 19.27
N LEU A 268 16.67 19.42 19.72
CA LEU A 268 16.77 20.80 20.18
C LEU A 268 17.65 20.93 21.41
N ARG A 269 17.60 19.99 22.36
CA ARG A 269 18.50 19.96 23.53
C ARG A 269 19.96 19.82 23.11
N THR A 270 20.27 18.96 22.15
CA THR A 270 21.63 18.84 21.61
C THR A 270 22.08 20.14 20.96
N LEU A 271 21.26 20.73 20.08
CA LEU A 271 21.59 22.02 19.44
C LEU A 271 21.77 23.16 20.44
N LEU A 272 20.95 23.20 21.49
CA LEU A 272 21.08 24.17 22.58
C LEU A 272 22.37 23.95 23.37
N CYS A 273 22.72 22.69 23.68
CA CYS A 273 23.96 22.36 24.38
C CYS A 273 25.20 22.73 23.54
N GLU A 274 25.20 22.44 22.24
CA GLU A 274 26.28 22.83 21.33
C GLU A 274 26.44 24.36 21.24
N LYS A 275 25.32 25.09 21.13
CA LYS A 275 25.33 26.56 21.17
C LYS A 275 25.83 27.10 22.51
N GLN A 276 25.44 26.50 23.62
CA GLN A 276 25.89 26.90 24.95
C GLN A 276 27.40 26.68 25.09
N ASN A 277 27.91 25.50 24.72
CA ASN A 277 29.35 25.20 24.74
C ASN A 277 30.15 26.19 23.86
N PHE A 278 29.61 26.58 22.70
CA PHE A 278 30.21 27.60 21.86
C PHE A 278 30.27 28.97 22.55
N LEU A 279 29.17 29.40 23.18
CA LEU A 279 29.11 30.65 23.94
C LEU A 279 30.08 30.63 25.12
N ASP A 280 30.14 29.54 25.89
CA ASP A 280 31.06 29.40 27.03
C ASP A 280 32.52 29.51 26.59
N LYS A 281 32.87 28.88 25.45
CA LYS A 281 34.20 29.00 24.85
C LYS A 281 34.52 30.43 24.43
N LYS A 282 33.54 31.19 23.93
CA LYS A 282 33.71 32.61 23.56
C LYS A 282 33.84 33.49 24.80
N THR A 283 33.02 33.27 25.83
CA THR A 283 33.07 33.99 27.11
C THR A 283 34.38 33.76 27.83
N SER A 284 34.89 32.52 27.85
CA SER A 284 36.22 32.20 28.41
C SER A 284 37.35 32.95 27.68
N LYS A 285 37.32 33.03 26.35
CA LYS A 285 38.28 33.82 25.56
C LYS A 285 38.18 35.31 25.90
N LEU A 286 36.96 35.84 26.03
CA LEU A 286 36.73 37.25 26.36
C LEU A 286 37.25 37.60 27.77
N SER A 287 37.09 36.68 28.74
CA SER A 287 37.63 36.83 30.10
C SER A 287 39.16 36.95 30.08
N LYS A 288 39.86 36.09 29.33
CA LYS A 288 41.32 36.15 29.17
C LYS A 288 41.79 37.48 28.57
N ILE A 289 41.11 37.95 27.51
CA ILE A 289 41.39 39.25 26.89
C ILE A 289 41.17 40.39 27.90
N THR A 290 40.13 40.29 28.74
CA THR A 290 39.83 41.30 29.76
C THR A 290 40.91 41.36 30.84
N GLU A 291 41.44 40.21 31.25
CA GLU A 291 42.57 40.10 32.19
C GLU A 291 43.88 40.63 31.59
N GLU A 292 44.20 40.31 30.33
CA GLU A 292 45.37 40.86 29.65
C GLU A 292 45.29 42.39 29.53
N ASN A 293 44.10 42.92 29.20
CA ASN A 293 43.87 44.36 29.14
C ASN A 293 44.04 45.04 30.50
N SER A 294 43.66 44.40 31.61
CA SER A 294 43.86 44.98 32.94
C SER A 294 45.35 45.03 33.31
N LYS A 295 46.12 43.99 32.98
CA LYS A 295 47.59 43.96 33.15
C LYS A 295 48.27 45.07 32.34
N LEU A 296 47.88 45.24 31.08
CA LEU A 296 48.40 46.31 30.22
C LEU A 296 48.07 47.70 30.77
N ARG A 297 46.86 47.91 31.32
CA ARG A 297 46.50 49.17 31.98
C ARG A 297 47.38 49.48 33.19
N ILE A 298 47.62 48.48 34.06
CA ILE A 298 48.51 48.65 35.22
C ILE A 298 49.93 48.97 34.77
N MET A 299 50.46 48.26 33.77
CA MET A 299 51.78 48.51 33.23
C MET A 299 51.90 49.93 32.66
N LEU A 300 50.88 50.40 31.94
CA LEU A 300 50.83 51.74 31.39
C LEU A 300 50.80 52.82 32.48
N GLU A 301 50.06 52.62 33.57
CA GLU A 301 50.08 53.51 34.73
C GLU A 301 51.45 53.53 35.45
N ASN A 302 52.09 52.37 35.59
CA ASN A 302 53.44 52.29 36.15
C ASN A 302 54.46 53.03 35.26
N MET A 303 54.39 52.84 33.94
CA MET A 303 55.25 53.57 32.99
C MET A 303 55.04 55.08 33.07
N LYS A 304 53.79 55.55 33.16
CA LYS A 304 53.47 56.97 33.36
C LYS A 304 54.11 57.50 34.65
N LYS A 305 54.01 56.76 35.75
CA LYS A 305 54.61 57.14 37.04
C LYS A 305 56.14 57.27 36.93
N THR A 306 56.83 56.27 36.34
CA THR A 306 58.28 56.32 36.13
C THR A 306 58.71 57.47 35.24
N LEU A 307 57.93 57.80 34.20
CA LEU A 307 58.21 58.97 33.35
C LEU A 307 58.09 60.28 34.12
N LEU A 308 57.08 60.42 34.98
CA LEU A 308 56.93 61.59 35.85
C LEU A 308 58.13 61.75 36.80
N GLU A 309 58.56 60.66 37.45
CA GLU A 309 59.74 60.66 38.34
C GLU A 309 61.02 61.07 37.59
N LYS A 310 61.22 60.57 36.36
CA LYS A 310 62.34 61.00 35.50
C LYS A 310 62.27 62.48 35.15
N CYS A 311 61.10 62.98 34.77
CA CYS A 311 60.90 64.41 34.49
C CYS A 311 61.21 65.28 35.71
N GLU A 312 60.79 64.88 36.91
CA GLU A 312 61.11 65.58 38.15
C GLU A 312 62.63 65.57 38.44
N TYR A 313 63.28 64.43 38.24
CA TYR A 313 64.73 64.29 38.41
C TYR A 313 65.50 65.15 37.42
N GLU A 314 65.16 65.13 36.13
CA GLU A 314 65.74 66.03 35.13
C GLU A 314 65.55 67.49 35.51
N GLY A 315 64.37 67.85 36.02
CA GLY A 315 64.09 69.19 36.53
C GLY A 315 64.97 69.59 37.72
N LYS A 316 65.30 68.65 38.62
CA LYS A 316 66.27 68.86 39.72
C LYS A 316 67.70 69.02 39.18
N LEU A 317 68.14 68.13 38.29
CA LEU A 317 69.47 68.16 37.69
C LEU A 317 69.73 69.45 36.91
N LYS A 318 68.76 69.90 36.10
CA LYS A 318 68.82 71.18 35.38
C LYS A 318 68.97 72.37 36.33
N ARG A 319 68.34 72.34 37.52
CA ARG A 319 68.50 73.38 38.56
C ARG A 319 69.89 73.34 39.19
N GLU A 320 70.44 72.15 39.45
CA GLU A 320 71.77 71.98 40.01
C GLU A 320 72.86 72.45 39.05
N ILE A 321 72.79 72.04 37.77
CA ILE A 321 73.71 72.51 36.73
C ILE A 321 73.69 74.04 36.66
N LYS A 322 72.50 74.68 36.64
CA LYS A 322 72.40 76.14 36.67
C LYS A 322 73.08 76.77 37.89
N ARG A 323 73.00 76.13 39.07
CA ARG A 323 73.68 76.59 40.29
C ARG A 323 75.19 76.54 40.12
N VAL A 324 75.74 75.39 39.73
CA VAL A 324 77.17 75.17 39.52
C VAL A 324 77.73 76.06 38.40
N THR A 325 77.01 76.21 37.28
CA THR A 325 77.39 77.14 36.21
C THR A 325 77.43 78.59 36.71
N LYS A 326 76.44 79.01 37.51
CA LYS A 326 76.42 80.35 38.10
C LYS A 326 77.60 80.57 39.08
N GLU A 327 78.00 79.55 39.82
CA GLU A 327 79.14 79.59 40.74
C GLU A 327 80.49 79.62 40.01
N SER A 328 80.67 78.78 38.99
CA SER A 328 81.89 78.77 38.16
C SER A 328 82.09 80.09 37.41
N MET A 329 81.02 80.72 36.90
CA MET A 329 81.11 82.06 36.30
C MET A 329 81.56 83.15 37.30
N LYS A 330 81.35 82.97 38.61
CA LYS A 330 81.92 83.88 39.63
C LYS A 330 83.43 83.69 39.79
N LEU A 331 83.94 82.47 39.60
CA LEU A 331 85.36 82.12 39.77
C LEU A 331 86.21 82.44 38.54
N THR A 332 85.62 82.42 37.34
CA THR A 332 86.34 82.67 36.09
C THR A 332 86.18 84.09 35.56
N SER A 333 85.81 85.07 36.40
CA SER A 333 85.72 86.47 35.97
C SER A 333 87.09 86.97 35.49
N PRO A 334 87.33 87.11 34.17
CA PRO A 334 88.56 87.65 33.66
C PRO A 334 88.51 89.16 33.85
N LYS A 335 89.62 89.75 34.32
CA LYS A 335 89.81 91.20 34.29
C LYS A 335 89.58 91.68 32.86
N LYS A 336 88.59 92.56 32.70
CA LYS A 336 88.31 93.32 31.47
C LYS A 336 89.60 93.92 30.93
N SER A 337 90.12 93.38 29.82
CA SER A 337 90.85 94.16 28.82
C SER A 337 89.89 94.48 27.67
N CYS A 338 90.04 95.71 27.20
CA CYS A 338 89.10 96.45 26.38
C CYS A 338 89.38 96.16 24.89
N SER A 339 88.37 95.78 24.11
CA SER A 339 88.43 95.94 22.65
C SER A 339 87.03 96.07 22.04
N LYS A 340 86.85 97.21 21.35
CA LYS A 340 85.68 97.66 20.59
C LYS A 340 85.55 96.94 19.24
N GLY A 341 84.35 97.00 18.68
CA GLY A 341 84.03 96.69 17.27
C GLY A 341 83.41 95.29 17.12
N SER A 342 82.38 95.07 16.32
CA SER A 342 81.75 95.85 15.27
C SER A 342 80.43 95.15 14.90
N ASP A 343 79.56 95.89 14.21
CA ASP A 343 78.31 95.47 13.59
C ASP A 343 78.39 94.11 12.86
N LEU A 344 77.28 93.35 12.83
CA LEU A 344 76.66 92.95 11.57
C LEU A 344 75.33 92.19 11.72
N VAL A 345 74.39 92.67 10.92
CA VAL A 345 73.13 92.08 10.44
C VAL A 345 73.29 90.63 9.97
N THR A 346 72.30 89.76 10.26
CA THR A 346 71.84 88.77 9.26
C THR A 346 70.41 88.29 9.49
N LYS A 347 69.55 88.68 8.53
CA LYS A 347 68.34 87.98 8.09
C LYS A 347 68.63 86.49 7.80
N ARG A 348 67.69 85.60 8.13
CA ARG A 348 67.08 84.57 7.25
C ARG A 348 66.14 83.68 8.10
N GLN A 349 64.83 83.69 7.89
CA GLN A 349 64.02 83.13 6.79
C GLN A 349 63.71 81.64 6.91
N ARG A 350 62.39 81.38 6.80
CA ARG A 350 61.72 80.24 6.12
C ARG A 350 61.74 78.92 6.90
N THR A 351 60.71 78.08 6.95
CA THR A 351 59.44 77.93 6.20
C THR A 351 58.72 76.69 6.79
N VAL A 352 57.37 76.67 6.80
CA VAL A 352 56.50 75.57 6.28
C VAL A 352 56.56 74.22 7.06
N ASP A 353 55.50 73.61 7.58
CA ASP A 353 54.24 73.09 7.00
C ASP A 353 53.23 72.86 8.15
N GLN A 354 51.96 73.29 8.07
CA GLN A 354 50.83 72.52 7.55
C GLN A 354 50.82 71.01 7.87
N ALA A 355 49.98 70.59 8.82
CA ALA A 355 49.10 69.42 8.64
C ALA A 355 48.02 69.40 9.72
N SER A 356 46.79 69.73 9.31
CA SER A 356 45.56 69.44 10.03
C SER A 356 45.30 67.93 10.09
N PRO A 357 44.77 67.39 11.19
CA PRO A 357 44.06 66.11 11.14
C PRO A 357 42.60 66.37 10.78
N SER A 358 42.29 65.91 9.58
CA SER A 358 41.01 65.84 8.93
C SER A 358 39.89 65.32 9.83
N ARG A 359 38.82 66.10 9.85
CA ARG A 359 37.45 65.71 10.20
C ARG A 359 36.99 64.58 9.26
N LEU A 360 37.09 63.33 9.69
CA LEU A 360 36.55 62.19 8.93
C LEU A 360 35.04 62.07 9.16
N LYS A 361 34.32 62.32 8.07
CA LYS A 361 32.90 62.01 7.87
C LYS A 361 32.67 60.50 7.90
N ARG A 362 31.69 60.07 8.70
CA ARG A 362 30.54 59.23 8.34
C ARG A 362 30.70 58.28 7.14
N THR A 363 30.61 56.97 7.37
CA THR A 363 29.96 56.04 6.42
C THR A 363 29.10 55.03 7.17
N THR A 364 27.80 55.15 6.97
CA THR A 364 26.79 54.09 7.02
C THR A 364 27.06 53.05 5.93
N ARG A 365 27.05 51.77 6.30
CA ARG A 365 26.74 50.56 5.50
C ARG A 365 26.69 49.43 6.55
N GLY A 366 25.56 48.80 6.86
CA GLY A 366 24.53 48.33 5.97
C GLY A 366 25.03 47.07 5.26
N ARG A 367 24.90 45.91 5.91
CA ARG A 367 24.70 44.61 5.24
C ARG A 367 24.15 43.58 6.21
N ASN A 368 22.99 43.08 5.80
CA ASN A 368 22.28 41.92 6.30
C ASN A 368 23.17 40.66 6.23
N CYS A 369 22.99 39.78 7.21
CA CYS A 369 22.64 38.39 7.00
C CYS A 369 21.54 38.04 8.00
#